data_AF-A0A916CIG4-F1
#
_entry.id   AF-A0A916CIG4-F1
#
_cell.length_a   1.000
_cell.length_b   1.000
_cell.length_c   1.000
_cell.angle_alpha   90.00
_cell.angle_beta   90.00
_cell.angle_gamma   90.00
#
_symmetry.space_group_name_H-M   'P 1'
#
loop_
_entity.id
_entity.type
_entity.pdbx_description
1 polymer ?
#
loop_
_entity_poly.entity_id
_entity_poly.type
_entity_poly.pdbx_seq_one_letter_code
_entity_poly.pdbx_strand_id
1 'polypeptide(L)'
;MVYGYFASPLSEAPDYDPGLEVECPVCYCRLSHPVKTISVMAEGDSKSYFYRTHKSCYDNLTPENETELDSFIIDTISRTKYLN
;
A
#
# COMPACT_ATOMS: atom_id res chain seq x y z
N MET A 1 7.67 4.92 -5.16
CA MET A 1 6.77 3.74 -5.09
C MET A 1 6.35 3.60 -3.65
N VAL A 2 5.04 3.60 -3.35
CA VAL A 2 4.51 3.79 -1.98
C VAL A 2 4.08 2.47 -1.32
N TYR A 3 4.31 1.34 -1.98
CA TYR A 3 3.79 0.02 -1.61
C TYR A 3 4.90 -1.03 -1.59
N GLY A 4 4.73 -2.03 -0.73
CA GLY A 4 5.54 -3.25 -0.71
C GLY A 4 4.77 -4.45 -1.23
N TYR A 5 5.45 -5.60 -1.36
CA TYR A 5 4.81 -6.85 -1.78
C TYR A 5 5.48 -8.11 -1.22
N PHE A 6 4.69 -9.18 -1.19
CA PHE A 6 5.10 -10.56 -0.99
C PHE A 6 4.90 -11.31 -2.31
N ALA A 7 5.93 -11.97 -2.82
CA ALA A 7 5.88 -12.78 -4.03
C ALA A 7 5.29 -14.17 -3.78
N SER A 8 5.25 -14.60 -2.51
CA SER A 8 4.68 -15.88 -2.10
C SER A 8 3.78 -15.69 -0.88
N PRO A 9 2.63 -16.40 -0.81
CA PRO A 9 1.78 -16.40 0.38
C PRO A 9 2.44 -17.08 1.60
N LEU A 10 3.52 -17.83 1.38
CA LEU A 10 4.29 -18.49 2.45
C LEU A 10 5.47 -17.65 2.94
N SER A 11 5.71 -16.47 2.35
CA SER A 11 6.82 -15.61 2.75
C SER A 11 6.57 -15.04 4.16
N GLU A 12 7.54 -15.21 5.06
CA GLU A 12 7.51 -14.63 6.41
C GLU A 12 7.91 -13.14 6.43
N ALA A 13 8.59 -12.68 5.37
CA ALA A 13 9.01 -11.30 5.18
C ALA A 13 8.66 -10.83 3.76
N PRO A 14 8.39 -9.53 3.58
CA PRO A 14 8.11 -8.98 2.25
C PRO A 14 9.34 -9.05 1.35
N ASP A 15 9.15 -9.46 0.11
CA ASP A 15 10.18 -9.45 -0.94
C ASP A 15 10.62 -8.02 -1.30
N TYR A 16 9.70 -7.06 -1.16
CA TYR A 16 10.00 -5.64 -1.23
C TYR A 16 9.25 -4.89 -0.13
N ASP A 17 10.00 -4.16 0.69
CA ASP A 17 9.47 -3.26 1.70
C ASP A 17 10.09 -1.86 1.54
N PRO A 18 9.30 -0.83 1.19
CA PRO A 18 9.81 0.53 1.09
C PRO A 18 10.12 1.18 2.46
N GLY A 19 9.87 0.50 3.56
CA GLY A 19 10.06 0.99 4.91
C GLY A 19 9.19 2.22 5.22
N LEU A 20 9.79 3.19 5.90
CA LEU A 20 9.17 4.47 6.26
C LEU A 20 9.77 5.64 5.47
N GLU A 21 10.55 5.35 4.43
CA GLU A 21 11.18 6.40 3.61
C GLU A 21 10.23 6.97 2.56
N VAL A 22 9.05 6.38 2.42
CA VAL A 22 8.00 6.82 1.50
C VAL A 22 6.98 7.72 2.17
N GLU A 23 6.21 8.41 1.34
CA GLU A 23 5.16 9.33 1.79
C GLU A 23 3.88 8.57 2.17
N CYS A 24 3.14 9.09 3.15
CA CYS A 24 1.78 8.64 3.45
C CYS A 24 0.87 9.05 2.29
N PRO A 25 0.11 8.14 1.66
CA PRO A 25 -0.73 8.48 0.52
C PRO A 25 -1.95 9.35 0.88
N VAL A 26 -2.23 9.54 2.18
CA VAL A 26 -3.33 10.40 2.65
C VAL A 26 -2.88 11.85 2.85
N CYS A 27 -1.75 12.07 3.51
CA CYS A 27 -1.28 13.42 3.87
C CYS A 27 -0.05 13.89 3.11
N TYR A 28 0.54 13.02 2.28
CA TYR A 28 1.75 13.28 1.48
C TYR A 28 3.01 13.63 2.29
N CYS A 29 2.96 13.54 3.62
CA CYS A 29 4.13 13.66 4.47
C CYS A 29 4.87 12.32 4.53
N ARG A 30 6.20 12.36 4.70
CA ARG A 30 7.02 11.16 4.97
C ARG A 30 6.44 10.36 6.14
N LEU A 31 6.37 9.03 5.98
CA LEU A 31 5.83 8.15 7.00
C LEU A 31 6.63 8.22 8.30
N SER A 32 5.91 8.16 9.41
CA SER A 32 6.45 8.07 10.75
C SER A 32 5.50 7.25 11.64
N HIS A 33 6.03 6.69 12.73
CA HIS A 33 5.19 5.96 13.67
C HIS A 33 4.22 6.90 14.40
N PRO A 34 2.98 6.44 14.70
CA PRO A 34 2.41 5.12 14.40
C PRO A 34 1.89 5.00 12.96
N VAL A 35 2.14 3.84 12.33
CA VAL A 35 1.66 3.51 10.98
C VAL A 35 0.60 2.42 11.00
N LYS A 36 -0.26 2.42 9.98
CA LYS A 36 -1.18 1.33 9.65
C LYS A 36 -0.72 0.69 8.34
N THR A 37 -0.67 -0.64 8.31
CA THR A 37 -0.37 -1.41 7.09
C THR A 37 -1.68 -1.97 6.54
N ILE A 38 -1.94 -1.73 5.27
CA ILE A 38 -3.16 -2.16 4.57
C ILE A 38 -2.75 -3.08 3.44
N SER A 39 -3.29 -4.30 3.46
CA SER A 39 -3.06 -5.28 2.40
C SER A 39 -4.05 -5.08 1.27
N VAL A 40 -3.55 -5.10 0.04
CA VAL A 40 -4.37 -4.98 -1.18
C VAL A 40 -3.99 -6.07 -2.18
N MET A 41 -4.97 -6.48 -2.98
CA MET A 41 -4.79 -7.47 -4.03
C MET A 41 -5.12 -6.82 -5.37
N ALA A 42 -4.17 -6.84 -6.29
CA ALA A 42 -4.43 -6.47 -7.67
C ALA A 42 -4.94 -7.69 -8.43
N GLU A 43 -6.03 -7.53 -9.19
CA GLU A 43 -6.63 -8.62 -9.95
C GLU A 43 -5.61 -9.23 -10.94
N GLY A 44 -5.62 -10.56 -11.03
CA GLY A 44 -4.73 -11.31 -11.93
C GLY A 44 -3.26 -11.36 -11.51
N ASP A 45 -2.90 -10.91 -10.30
CA ASP A 45 -1.55 -11.09 -9.75
C ASP A 45 -1.42 -12.30 -8.83
N SER A 46 -0.21 -12.86 -8.83
CA SER A 46 0.25 -13.84 -7.85
C SER A 46 0.85 -13.20 -6.60
N LYS A 47 1.26 -11.94 -6.68
CA LYS A 47 1.82 -11.17 -5.56
C LYS A 47 0.72 -10.61 -4.66
N SER A 48 0.98 -10.58 -3.37
CA SER A 48 0.18 -9.84 -2.38
C SER A 48 0.85 -8.52 -2.07
N TYR A 49 0.11 -7.41 -2.15
CA TYR A 49 0.65 -6.07 -1.99
C TYR A 49 0.21 -5.44 -0.67
N PHE A 50 0.94 -4.44 -0.22
CA PHE A 50 0.52 -3.63 0.91
C PHE A 50 1.01 -2.20 0.76
N TYR A 51 0.30 -1.25 1.38
CA TYR A 51 0.76 0.12 1.53
C TYR A 51 0.66 0.55 3.00
N ARG A 52 1.32 1.66 3.34
CA ARG A 52 1.31 2.21 4.69
C ARG A 52 0.79 3.63 4.72
N THR A 53 0.10 3.95 5.79
CA THR A 53 -0.38 5.29 6.13
C THR A 53 0.02 5.62 7.56
N HIS A 54 0.00 6.91 7.92
CA HIS A 54 -0.08 7.26 9.34
C HIS A 54 -1.39 6.70 9.90
N LYS A 55 -1.33 6.06 11.07
CA LYS A 55 -2.51 5.47 11.70
C LYS A 55 -3.65 6.49 11.86
N SER A 56 -3.30 7.70 12.30
CA SER A 56 -4.26 8.80 12.45
C SER A 56 -4.86 9.27 11.13
N CYS A 57 -4.09 9.27 10.04
CA CYS A 57 -4.60 9.66 8.73
C CYS A 57 -5.65 8.66 8.24
N TYR A 58 -5.38 7.37 8.35
CA TYR A 58 -6.32 6.34 7.90
C TYR A 58 -7.55 6.26 8.80
N ASP A 59 -7.38 6.27 10.13
CA ASP A 59 -8.51 6.13 11.05
C ASP A 59 -9.49 7.33 11.00
N ASN A 60 -9.10 8.44 10.33
CA ASN A 60 -9.95 9.61 10.07
C ASN A 60 -10.62 9.59 8.69
N LEU A 61 -10.38 8.58 7.85
CA LEU A 61 -11.06 8.44 6.57
C LEU A 61 -12.51 8.01 6.78
N THR A 62 -13.38 8.44 5.86
CA THR A 62 -14.71 7.83 5.74
C THR A 62 -14.59 6.51 4.97
N PRO A 63 -15.55 5.58 5.09
CA PRO A 63 -15.54 4.33 4.33
C PRO A 63 -15.42 4.54 2.81
N GLU A 64 -16.01 5.62 2.29
CA GLU A 64 -15.89 6.00 0.89
C GLU A 64 -14.45 6.38 0.54
N ASN A 65 -13.81 7.23 1.34
CA ASN A 65 -12.42 7.64 1.11
C ASN A 65 -11.43 6.48 1.28
N GLU A 66 -11.71 5.52 2.18
CA GLU A 66 -10.92 4.28 2.29
C GLU A 66 -10.99 3.48 0.98
N THR A 67 -12.20 3.31 0.44
CA THR A 67 -12.43 2.58 -0.82
C THR A 67 -11.76 3.28 -2.00
N GLU A 68 -11.84 4.61 -2.07
CA GLU A 68 -11.17 5.41 -3.12
C GLU A 68 -9.65 5.28 -3.04
N LEU A 69 -9.08 5.33 -1.83
CA LEU A 69 -7.65 5.17 -1.61
C LEU A 69 -7.18 3.77 -2.02
N ASP A 70 -7.87 2.71 -1.58
CA ASP A 70 -7.54 1.34 -1.95
C ASP A 70 -7.59 1.14 -3.47
N SER A 71 -8.64 1.66 -4.11
CA SER A 71 -8.80 1.61 -5.58
C SER A 71 -7.66 2.32 -6.30
N PHE A 72 -7.29 3.52 -5.84
CA PHE A 72 -6.16 4.28 -6.39
C PHE A 72 -4.83 3.52 -6.28
N ILE A 73 -4.57 2.88 -5.13
CA ILE A 73 -3.35 2.09 -4.92
C ILE A 73 -3.36 0.86 -5.84
N ILE A 74 -4.47 0.13 -5.94
CA ILE A 74 -4.61 -1.05 -6.81
C ILE A 74 -4.40 -0.68 -8.29
N ASP A 75 -4.97 0.43 -8.74
CA ASP A 75 -4.80 0.94 -10.10
C ASP A 75 -3.34 1.30 -10.37
N THR A 76 -2.68 1.95 -9.41
CA THR A 76 -1.26 2.33 -9.50
C THR A 76 -0.37 1.09 -9.62
N ILE A 77 -0.61 0.07 -8.79
CA ILE A 77 0.10 -1.21 -8.86
C ILE A 77 -0.10 -1.85 -10.23
N SER A 78 -1.36 -1.94 -10.69
CA SER A 78 -1.71 -2.59 -11.94
C SER A 78 -1.08 -1.92 -13.14
N ARG A 79 -1.04 -0.59 -13.20
CA ARG A 79 -0.39 0.17 -14.28
C ARG A 79 1.13 -0.02 -14.29
N THR A 80 1.77 -0.10 -13.12
CA THR A 80 3.23 -0.24 -13.01
C THR A 80 3.72 -1.61 -13.53
N LYS A 81 2.86 -2.64 -13.50
CA LYS A 81 3.18 -3.95 -14.08
C LYS A 81 3.35 -3.93 -15.59
N TYR A 82 2.62 -3.08 -16.29
CA TYR A 82 2.69 -3.00 -17.76
C TYR A 82 3.85 -2.14 -18.27
N LEU A 83 4.62 -1.56 -17.35
CA LEU A 83 5.78 -0.71 -17.66
C LEU A 83 7.13 -1.38 -17.36
N ASN A 84 7.12 -2.59 -16.78
CA ASN A 84 8.30 -3.43 -16.52
C ASN A 84 8.18 -4.76 -17.25
#